data_AF-A0AAV5D4S1-F1
#
_entry.id   AF-A0AAV5D4S1-F1
#
_cell.length_a   1.000
_cell.length_b   1.000
_cell.length_c   1.000
_cell.angle_alpha   90.00
_cell.angle_beta   90.00
_cell.angle_gamma   90.00
#
_symmetry.space_group_name_H-M   'P 1'
#
loop_
_entity.id
_entity.type
_entity.pdbx_description
1 polymer ?
#
loop_
_entity_poly.entity_id
_entity_poly.type
_entity_poly.pdbx_seq_one_letter_code
_entity_poly.pdbx_strand_id
1 'polypeptide(L)'
;MQILVVSIGAYVCSILGIVLMYVWYAPSLTCKINILFITVTLVLVMLMTLVSMSTKFKAGFLAPGLMGVYVVFLCWSAIRSEPHTEICNRKAEVATSADWLNIASFVIAVIVIVAATFSTGIDSKCLEFKKAESEEEDDDVPYGFGFFHFVFAMGAMYFAMIFVGWNEHQTMEKWTIDVGWASTWVRVANEWLAAIVYIWMMIAPVIWRSRQVGSSPT
;
A
#
# COMPACT_ATOMS: atom_id res chain seq x y z
N MET A 1 -11.31 -22.52 14.13
CA MET A 1 -12.60 -21.90 13.78
C MET A 1 -12.51 -20.36 13.75
N GLN A 2 -11.99 -19.70 14.81
CA GLN A 2 -11.86 -18.24 14.87
C GLN A 2 -11.08 -17.61 13.69
N ILE A 3 -9.90 -18.15 13.33
CA ILE A 3 -9.07 -17.62 12.22
C ILE A 3 -9.78 -17.72 10.86
N LEU A 4 -10.59 -18.76 10.64
CA LEU A 4 -11.35 -18.95 9.41
C LEU A 4 -12.48 -17.91 9.30
N VAL A 5 -13.19 -17.64 10.40
CA VAL A 5 -14.24 -16.62 10.45
C VAL A 5 -13.66 -15.23 10.16
N VAL A 6 -12.50 -14.90 10.75
CA VAL A 6 -11.82 -13.63 10.49
C VAL A 6 -11.38 -13.50 9.03
N SER A 7 -10.84 -14.57 8.45
CA SER A 7 -10.44 -14.61 7.03
C SER A 7 -11.63 -14.43 6.07
N ILE A 8 -12.72 -15.17 6.30
CA ILE A 8 -13.94 -15.05 5.49
C ILE A 8 -14.52 -13.65 5.64
N GLY A 9 -14.57 -13.11 6.86
CA GLY A 9 -15.01 -11.75 7.12
C GLY A 9 -14.17 -10.72 6.37
N ALA A 10 -12.84 -10.83 6.42
CA ALA A 10 -11.93 -9.93 5.69
C ALA A 10 -12.14 -10.01 4.16
N TYR A 11 -12.35 -11.21 3.62
CA TYR A 11 -12.64 -11.37 2.20
C TYR A 11 -13.99 -10.74 1.80
N VAL A 12 -15.05 -10.98 2.58
CA VAL A 12 -16.35 -10.35 2.38
C VAL A 12 -16.24 -8.83 2.45
N CYS A 13 -15.51 -8.29 3.43
CA CYS A 13 -15.25 -6.85 3.53
C CYS A 13 -14.52 -6.29 2.30
N SER A 14 -13.54 -7.04 1.75
CA SER A 14 -12.81 -6.64 0.54
C SER A 14 -13.75 -6.54 -0.67
N ILE A 15 -14.59 -7.56 -0.88
CA ILE A 15 -15.55 -7.58 -1.97
C ILE A 15 -16.62 -6.50 -1.80
N LEU A 16 -17.14 -6.30 -0.59
CA LEU A 16 -18.09 -5.22 -0.29
C LEU A 16 -17.46 -3.84 -0.55
N GLY A 17 -16.19 -3.64 -0.17
CA GLY A 17 -15.45 -2.42 -0.46
C GLY A 17 -15.37 -2.14 -1.96
N ILE A 18 -15.03 -3.14 -2.77
CA ILE A 18 -14.99 -3.03 -4.24
C ILE A 18 -16.37 -2.66 -4.80
N VAL A 19 -17.44 -3.31 -4.34
CA VAL A 19 -18.81 -3.02 -4.79
C VAL A 19 -19.20 -1.58 -4.45
N LEU A 20 -18.95 -1.14 -3.22
CA LEU A 20 -19.20 0.24 -2.79
C LEU A 20 -18.41 1.23 -3.64
N MET A 21 -17.16 0.89 -3.98
CA MET A 21 -16.32 1.74 -4.82
C MET A 21 -16.89 1.90 -6.25
N TYR A 22 -17.41 0.83 -6.86
CA TYR A 22 -18.09 0.94 -8.15
C TYR A 22 -19.32 1.84 -8.09
N VAL A 23 -20.13 1.71 -7.02
CA VAL A 23 -21.37 2.48 -6.87
C VAL A 23 -21.08 3.97 -6.66
N TRP A 24 -20.06 4.30 -5.88
CA TRP A 24 -19.78 5.70 -5.51
C TRP A 24 -18.84 6.42 -6.48
N TYR A 25 -17.84 5.73 -7.04
CA TYR A 25 -16.79 6.35 -7.87
C TYR A 25 -16.86 6.01 -9.36
N ALA A 26 -17.71 5.05 -9.76
CA ALA A 26 -17.92 4.67 -11.16
C ALA A 26 -19.42 4.53 -11.56
N PRO A 27 -20.26 5.56 -11.31
CA PRO A 27 -21.70 5.49 -11.62
C PRO A 27 -22.02 5.49 -13.12
N SER A 28 -21.09 5.89 -13.98
CA SER A 28 -21.25 5.97 -15.43
C SER A 28 -20.02 5.45 -16.17
N LEU A 29 -20.24 4.97 -17.41
CA LEU A 29 -19.18 4.47 -18.31
C LEU A 29 -18.17 5.54 -18.75
N THR A 30 -18.40 6.81 -18.39
CA THR A 30 -17.48 7.92 -18.65
C THR A 30 -16.28 7.91 -17.71
N CYS A 31 -16.41 7.32 -16.52
CA CYS A 31 -15.36 7.25 -15.48
C CYS A 31 -14.35 6.12 -15.75
N LYS A 32 -13.74 6.11 -16.94
CA LYS A 32 -12.90 5.00 -17.43
C LYS A 32 -11.69 4.72 -16.55
N ILE A 33 -11.05 5.76 -16.00
CA ILE A 33 -9.86 5.62 -15.16
C ILE A 33 -10.21 4.94 -13.83
N ASN A 34 -11.27 5.40 -13.16
CA ASN A 34 -11.72 4.79 -11.91
C ASN A 34 -12.19 3.34 -12.11
N ILE A 35 -12.89 3.05 -13.22
CA ILE A 35 -13.24 1.68 -13.58
C ILE A 35 -11.97 0.84 -13.78
N LEU A 36 -10.94 1.35 -14.45
CA LEU A 36 -9.68 0.64 -14.66
C LEU A 36 -8.98 0.33 -13.32
N PHE A 37 -8.88 1.29 -12.41
CA PHE A 37 -8.27 1.05 -11.10
C PHE A 37 -9.04 -0.01 -10.31
N ILE A 38 -10.36 0.11 -10.19
CA ILE A 38 -11.18 -0.83 -9.42
C ILE A 38 -11.16 -2.24 -10.06
N THR A 39 -11.22 -2.34 -11.39
CA THR A 39 -11.16 -3.64 -12.10
C THR A 39 -9.81 -4.31 -11.90
N VAL A 40 -8.70 -3.58 -11.98
CA VAL A 40 -7.36 -4.12 -11.72
C VAL A 40 -7.25 -4.60 -10.28
N THR A 41 -7.71 -3.84 -9.30
CA THR A 41 -7.74 -4.24 -7.89
C THR A 41 -8.53 -5.54 -7.68
N LEU A 42 -9.72 -5.67 -8.30
CA LEU A 42 -10.51 -6.90 -8.24
C LEU A 42 -9.73 -8.09 -8.79
N VAL A 43 -9.07 -7.93 -9.93
CA VAL A 43 -8.24 -8.98 -10.53
C VAL A 43 -7.06 -9.34 -9.62
N LEU A 44 -6.37 -8.36 -9.03
CA LEU A 44 -5.27 -8.61 -8.09
C LEU A 44 -5.74 -9.40 -6.86
N VAL A 45 -6.88 -9.02 -6.26
CA VAL A 45 -7.47 -9.76 -5.12
C VAL A 45 -7.79 -11.20 -5.51
N MET A 46 -8.42 -11.42 -6.67
CA MET A 46 -8.69 -12.77 -7.18
C MET A 46 -7.38 -13.56 -7.38
N LEU A 47 -6.38 -12.99 -8.04
CA LEU A 47 -5.08 -13.64 -8.26
C LEU A 47 -4.40 -14.02 -6.94
N MET A 48 -4.37 -13.11 -5.96
CA MET A 48 -3.78 -13.37 -4.65
C MET A 48 -4.49 -14.54 -3.95
N THR A 49 -5.83 -14.59 -3.99
CA THR A 49 -6.58 -15.72 -3.41
C THR A 49 -6.33 -17.04 -4.13
N LEU A 50 -6.29 -17.04 -5.47
CA LEU A 50 -6.03 -18.24 -6.26
C LEU A 50 -4.60 -18.77 -6.03
N VAL A 51 -3.61 -17.89 -5.96
CA VAL A 51 -2.23 -18.26 -5.64
C VAL A 51 -2.17 -18.89 -4.24
N SER A 52 -2.78 -18.27 -3.23
CA SER A 52 -2.81 -18.86 -1.87
C SER A 52 -3.54 -20.21 -1.81
N MET A 53 -4.57 -20.43 -2.62
CA MET A 53 -5.27 -21.73 -2.72
C MET A 53 -4.47 -22.79 -3.48
N SER A 54 -3.73 -22.38 -4.52
CA SER A 54 -2.96 -23.28 -5.40
C SER A 54 -1.65 -23.76 -4.78
N THR A 55 -1.06 -23.00 -3.86
CA THR A 55 0.10 -23.48 -3.11
C THR A 55 -0.35 -24.62 -2.21
N LYS A 56 -0.12 -25.87 -2.64
CA LYS A 56 -0.45 -27.13 -1.94
C LYS A 56 0.15 -27.29 -0.53
N PHE A 57 0.83 -26.27 -0.01
CA PHE A 57 1.35 -26.21 1.34
C PHE A 57 0.48 -25.25 2.13
N LYS A 58 0.06 -25.67 3.34
CA LYS A 58 -0.87 -25.03 4.28
C LYS A 58 -0.49 -23.58 4.67
N ALA A 59 -0.44 -22.66 3.72
CA ALA A 59 -0.41 -21.23 3.98
C ALA A 59 -1.82 -20.82 4.38
N GLY A 60 -1.98 -20.32 5.60
CA GLY A 60 -3.30 -20.02 6.16
C GLY A 60 -4.08 -19.01 5.32
N PHE A 61 -5.40 -19.21 5.20
CA PHE A 61 -6.34 -18.35 4.48
C PHE A 61 -6.41 -16.89 5.01
N LEU A 62 -5.82 -16.62 6.17
CA LEU A 62 -5.83 -15.29 6.78
C LEU A 62 -5.03 -14.27 5.97
N ALA A 63 -3.86 -14.65 5.45
CA ALA A 63 -2.96 -13.76 4.74
C ALA A 63 -3.59 -13.11 3.48
N PRO A 64 -4.23 -13.85 2.55
CA PRO A 64 -4.85 -13.23 1.38
C PRO A 64 -6.08 -12.37 1.71
N GLY A 65 -6.83 -12.71 2.77
CA GLY A 65 -7.99 -11.92 3.21
C GLY A 65 -7.58 -10.55 3.75
N LEU A 66 -6.58 -10.49 4.63
CA LEU A 66 -6.05 -9.22 5.16
C LEU A 66 -5.38 -8.37 4.09
N MET A 67 -4.60 -9.00 3.21
CA MET A 67 -3.98 -8.30 2.09
C MET A 67 -5.02 -7.80 1.09
N GLY A 68 -6.11 -8.53 0.86
CA GLY A 68 -7.24 -8.07 0.05
C GLY A 68 -7.85 -6.77 0.59
N VAL A 69 -8.11 -6.69 1.90
CA VAL A 69 -8.63 -5.47 2.53
C VAL A 69 -7.65 -4.31 2.35
N TYR A 70 -6.36 -4.57 2.50
CA TYR A 70 -5.31 -3.57 2.34
C TYR A 70 -5.22 -3.02 0.91
N VAL A 71 -5.22 -3.89 -0.10
CA VAL A 71 -5.17 -3.50 -1.52
C VAL A 71 -6.43 -2.68 -1.89
N VAL A 72 -7.62 -3.10 -1.42
CA VAL A 72 -8.87 -2.33 -1.61
C VAL A 72 -8.78 -0.95 -0.94
N PHE A 73 -8.18 -0.86 0.25
CA PHE A 73 -7.95 0.41 0.93
C PHE A 73 -6.98 1.33 0.16
N LEU A 74 -5.91 0.77 -0.43
CA LEU A 74 -4.98 1.54 -1.26
C LEU A 74 -5.65 2.07 -2.52
N CYS A 75 -6.45 1.24 -3.20
CA CYS A 75 -7.23 1.67 -4.36
C CYS A 75 -8.22 2.78 -3.99
N TRP A 76 -8.93 2.63 -2.88
CA TRP A 76 -9.86 3.65 -2.38
C TRP A 76 -9.14 4.97 -2.07
N SER A 77 -7.97 4.89 -1.44
CA SER A 77 -7.14 6.06 -1.17
C SER A 77 -6.64 6.71 -2.45
N ALA A 78 -6.26 5.93 -3.47
CA ALA A 78 -5.80 6.45 -4.75
C ALA A 78 -6.89 7.20 -5.52
N ILE A 79 -8.11 6.66 -5.56
CA ILE A 79 -9.25 7.30 -6.22
C ILE A 79 -9.65 8.58 -5.48
N ARG A 80 -9.56 8.61 -4.15
CA ARG A 80 -9.82 9.85 -3.39
C ARG A 80 -8.76 10.94 -3.60
N SER A 81 -7.55 10.56 -4.00
CA SER A 81 -6.50 11.50 -4.40
C SER A 81 -6.73 12.09 -5.81
N GLU A 82 -7.71 11.61 -6.58
CA GLU A 82 -8.02 12.17 -7.91
C GLU A 82 -8.48 13.63 -7.78
N PRO A 83 -8.01 14.56 -8.65
CA PRO A 83 -8.37 15.97 -8.56
C PRO A 83 -9.90 16.20 -8.68
N HIS A 84 -10.40 17.14 -7.89
CA HIS A 84 -11.82 17.49 -7.74
C HIS A 84 -12.52 18.02 -9.01
N THR A 85 -11.77 18.23 -10.10
CA THR A 85 -12.31 18.63 -11.41
C THR A 85 -13.11 17.51 -12.07
N GLU A 86 -12.91 16.25 -11.65
CA GLU A 86 -13.57 15.10 -12.26
C GLU A 86 -14.98 14.86 -11.68
N ILE A 87 -15.96 14.79 -12.57
CA ILE A 87 -17.39 14.57 -12.24
C ILE A 87 -17.60 13.25 -11.46
N CYS A 88 -16.68 12.32 -11.61
CA CYS A 88 -16.71 10.99 -11.04
C CYS A 88 -16.47 10.95 -9.52
N ASN A 89 -15.66 11.86 -8.96
CA ASN A 89 -15.31 11.88 -7.54
C ASN A 89 -16.21 12.81 -6.69
N ARG A 90 -16.89 13.78 -7.32
CA ARG A 90 -17.74 14.79 -6.65
C ARG A 90 -18.81 14.20 -5.71
N LYS A 91 -19.40 13.03 -6.03
CA LYS A 91 -20.44 12.42 -5.18
C LYS A 91 -19.91 11.88 -3.85
N ALA A 92 -18.68 11.37 -3.84
CA ALA A 92 -18.06 10.84 -2.62
C ALA A 92 -17.56 11.96 -1.69
N GLU A 93 -17.12 13.07 -2.29
CA GLU A 93 -16.68 14.26 -1.57
C GLU A 93 -17.83 14.91 -0.77
N VAL A 94 -19.00 15.09 -1.39
CA VAL A 94 -20.19 15.66 -0.73
C VAL A 94 -20.64 14.84 0.49
N ALA A 95 -20.40 13.53 0.50
CA ALA A 95 -20.71 12.68 1.64
C ALA A 95 -19.75 12.88 2.84
N THR A 96 -18.60 13.53 2.64
CA THR A 96 -17.47 13.55 3.59
C THR A 96 -17.05 14.98 4.00
N SER A 97 -17.71 16.03 3.51
CA SER A 97 -17.28 17.43 3.57
C SER A 97 -17.33 18.12 4.95
N ALA A 98 -16.90 17.45 6.02
CA ALA A 98 -16.61 18.11 7.29
C ALA A 98 -15.15 18.57 7.31
N ASP A 99 -14.91 19.87 7.23
CA ASP A 99 -13.56 20.48 7.29
C ASP A 99 -12.72 19.98 8.47
N TRP A 100 -13.35 19.65 9.60
CA TRP A 100 -12.71 19.06 10.77
C TRP A 100 -12.09 17.67 10.50
N LEU A 101 -12.75 16.83 9.70
CA LEU A 101 -12.25 15.50 9.34
C LEU A 101 -11.01 15.62 8.46
N ASN A 102 -10.96 16.60 7.55
CA ASN A 102 -9.80 16.86 6.72
C ASN A 102 -8.59 17.26 7.57
N ILE A 103 -8.78 18.20 8.51
CA ILE A 103 -7.74 18.63 9.45
C ILE A 103 -7.26 17.44 10.31
N ALA A 104 -8.19 16.66 10.87
CA ALA A 104 -7.84 15.49 11.68
C ALA A 104 -7.05 14.45 10.86
N SER A 105 -7.49 14.15 9.63
CA SER A 105 -6.82 13.20 8.75
C SER A 105 -5.40 13.65 8.37
N PHE A 106 -5.21 14.95 8.15
CA PHE A 106 -3.89 15.53 7.90
C PHE A 106 -2.95 15.36 9.09
N VAL A 107 -3.37 15.71 10.30
CA VAL A 107 -2.54 15.54 11.52
C VAL A 107 -2.16 14.08 11.74
N ILE A 108 -3.12 13.16 11.55
CA ILE A 108 -2.86 11.72 11.66
C ILE A 108 -1.85 11.26 10.62
N ALA A 109 -1.98 11.69 9.36
CA ALA A 109 -1.05 11.32 8.29
C ALA A 109 0.38 11.78 8.59
N VAL A 110 0.55 13.01 9.09
CA VAL A 110 1.86 13.54 9.52
C VAL A 110 2.47 12.67 10.61
N ILE A 111 1.70 12.36 11.67
CA ILE A 111 2.17 11.52 12.78
C ILE A 111 2.58 10.13 12.29
N VAL A 112 1.78 9.52 11.41
CA VAL A 112 2.05 8.18 10.85
C VAL A 112 3.34 8.19 10.03
N ILE A 113 3.55 9.18 9.15
CA ILE A 113 4.76 9.28 8.33
C ILE A 113 6.01 9.46 9.21
N VAL A 114 5.94 10.34 10.22
CA VAL A 114 7.05 10.54 11.15
C VAL A 114 7.36 9.26 11.91
N ALA A 115 6.34 8.62 12.50
CA ALA A 115 6.52 7.36 13.23
C ALA A 115 7.08 6.25 12.35
N ALA A 116 6.61 6.12 11.10
CA ALA A 116 7.09 5.12 10.15
C ALA A 116 8.55 5.38 9.75
N THR A 117 8.91 6.63 9.50
CA THR A 117 10.28 7.04 9.15
C THR A 117 11.24 6.76 10.31
N PHE A 118 10.85 7.12 11.54
CA PHE A 118 11.63 6.82 12.74
C PHE A 118 11.78 5.31 12.96
N SER A 119 10.69 4.56 12.88
CA SER A 119 10.70 3.09 13.10
C SER A 119 11.56 2.38 12.05
N THR A 120 11.49 2.81 10.79
CA THR A 120 12.30 2.23 9.70
C THR A 120 13.77 2.62 9.86
N GLY A 121 14.06 3.86 10.27
CA GLY A 121 15.42 4.34 10.45
C GLY A 121 16.16 3.64 11.60
N ILE A 122 15.45 3.26 12.67
CA ILE A 122 16.02 2.52 13.81
C ILE A 122 16.10 1.00 13.57
N ASP A 123 15.32 0.44 12.64
CA ASP A 123 15.31 -1.00 12.31
C ASP A 123 16.43 -1.38 11.31
N SER A 124 17.63 -0.83 11.48
CA SER A 124 18.74 -1.06 10.56
C SER A 124 19.26 -2.51 10.58
N LYS A 125 18.79 -3.34 11.52
CA LYS A 125 19.16 -4.77 11.59
C LYS A 125 18.69 -5.57 10.38
N CYS A 126 17.69 -5.09 9.64
CA CYS A 126 17.17 -5.80 8.46
C CYS A 126 17.99 -5.54 7.17
N LEU A 127 18.85 -4.50 7.15
CA LEU A 127 19.61 -4.08 5.97
C LEU A 127 21.13 -4.10 6.15
N GLU A 128 21.63 -4.74 7.21
CA GLU A 128 23.02 -5.19 7.24
C GLU A 128 23.26 -6.25 6.16
N PHE A 129 23.41 -5.80 4.92
CA PHE A 129 24.11 -6.52 3.87
C PHE A 129 25.53 -6.75 4.39
N LYS A 130 25.74 -7.90 5.05
CA LYS A 130 27.02 -8.51 5.45
C LYS A 130 28.21 -7.66 5.04
N LYS A 131 28.53 -6.63 5.84
CA LYS A 131 29.69 -5.79 5.59
C LYS A 131 30.90 -6.63 6.02
N ALA A 132 31.53 -7.24 5.03
CA ALA A 132 32.88 -7.73 5.19
C ALA A 132 33.76 -6.54 5.60
N GLU A 133 34.36 -6.67 6.78
CA GLU A 133 35.66 -6.11 7.13
C GLU A 133 35.81 -4.58 7.04
N SER A 134 35.56 -3.91 8.18
CA SER A 134 36.39 -2.79 8.64
C SER A 134 36.09 -2.54 10.11
N GLU A 135 37.08 -2.82 10.95
CA GLU A 135 37.15 -2.61 12.40
C GLU A 135 37.10 -1.11 12.78
N GLU A 136 36.99 -0.90 14.11
CA GLU A 136 37.32 0.29 14.92
C GLU A 136 36.18 1.21 15.40
N GLU A 137 35.78 0.90 16.64
CA GLU A 137 35.62 1.75 17.83
C GLU A 137 34.57 2.90 17.94
N ASP A 138 33.79 2.71 19.01
CA ASP A 138 33.23 3.67 19.99
C ASP A 138 31.91 4.41 19.69
N ASP A 139 31.00 4.30 20.67
CA ASP A 139 29.56 4.63 20.68
C ASP A 139 28.69 3.77 19.74
N ASP A 140 28.40 2.53 20.16
CA ASP A 140 27.50 1.59 19.48
C ASP A 140 26.03 2.07 19.58
N VAL A 141 25.70 3.11 18.81
CA VAL A 141 24.33 3.56 18.60
C VAL A 141 23.58 2.44 17.87
N PRO A 142 22.41 1.98 18.35
CA PRO A 142 21.76 0.75 17.89
C PRO A 142 21.25 0.76 16.43
N TYR A 143 21.59 1.78 15.64
CA TYR A 143 21.22 1.92 14.24
C TYR A 143 22.39 2.41 13.36
N GLY A 144 22.43 1.96 12.11
CA GLY A 144 23.42 2.42 11.14
C GLY A 144 23.23 3.89 10.78
N PHE A 145 24.17 4.76 11.18
CA PHE A 145 24.10 6.21 10.99
C PHE A 145 23.76 6.64 9.55
N GLY A 146 24.39 6.01 8.54
CA GLY A 146 24.16 6.33 7.13
C GLY A 146 22.76 5.93 6.63
N PHE A 147 22.27 4.76 7.02
CA PHE A 147 20.93 4.30 6.64
C PHE A 147 19.83 5.12 7.32
N PHE A 148 20.02 5.47 8.58
CA PHE A 148 19.10 6.33 9.32
C PHE A 148 18.92 7.70 8.63
N HIS A 149 20.02 8.38 8.29
CA HIS A 149 19.95 9.68 7.59
C HIS A 149 19.37 9.55 6.18
N PHE A 150 19.64 8.44 5.48
CA PHE A 150 19.05 8.17 4.18
C PHE A 150 17.52 8.03 4.26
N VAL A 151 17.01 7.22 5.18
CA VAL A 151 15.57 7.05 5.41
C VAL A 151 14.92 8.37 5.82
N PHE A 152 15.58 9.13 6.71
CA PHE A 152 15.07 10.43 7.15
C PHE A 152 15.04 11.46 6.01
N ALA A 153 16.06 11.49 5.15
CA ALA A 153 16.09 12.36 3.97
C ALA A 153 14.99 12.01 2.97
N MET A 154 14.78 10.72 2.70
CA MET A 154 13.68 10.24 1.85
C MET A 154 12.30 10.59 2.44
N GLY A 155 12.13 10.42 3.74
CA GLY A 155 10.91 10.81 4.46
C GLY A 155 10.64 12.33 4.38
N ALA A 156 11.68 13.15 4.56
CA ALA A 156 11.59 14.60 4.44
C ALA A 156 11.24 15.06 3.01
N MET A 157 11.84 14.45 1.99
CA MET A 157 11.50 14.74 0.58
C MET A 157 10.05 14.36 0.26
N TYR A 158 9.60 13.18 0.71
CA TYR A 158 8.20 12.76 0.53
C TYR A 158 7.24 13.73 1.21
N PHE A 159 7.54 14.13 2.45
CA PHE A 159 6.77 15.12 3.18
C PHE A 159 6.72 16.47 2.46
N ALA A 160 7.85 16.95 1.94
CA ALA A 160 7.89 18.19 1.16
C ALA A 160 6.98 18.12 -0.08
N MET A 161 7.00 17.01 -0.82
CA MET A 161 6.16 16.84 -2.00
C MET A 161 4.66 16.79 -1.67
N ILE A 162 4.31 16.19 -0.53
CA ILE A 162 2.96 16.19 0.01
C ILE A 162 2.45 17.64 0.25
N PHE A 163 3.27 18.50 0.85
CA PHE A 163 2.91 19.92 1.09
C PHE A 163 2.81 20.76 -0.18
N VAL A 164 3.54 20.39 -1.23
CA VAL A 164 3.49 21.06 -2.53
C VAL A 164 2.30 20.56 -3.37
N GLY A 165 1.58 19.53 -2.92
CA GLY A 165 0.40 19.01 -3.61
C GLY A 165 0.73 18.28 -4.92
N TRP A 166 2.00 17.87 -5.10
CA TRP A 166 2.50 17.17 -6.28
C TRP A 166 2.09 17.77 -7.64
N ASN A 167 1.80 19.08 -7.70
CA ASN A 167 1.29 19.73 -8.90
C ASN A 167 1.78 21.18 -8.99
N GLU A 168 2.56 21.49 -10.02
CA GLU A 168 3.09 22.84 -10.24
C GLU A 168 2.02 23.84 -10.72
N HIS A 169 0.90 23.35 -11.27
CA HIS A 169 -0.04 24.18 -12.06
C HIS A 169 -1.43 24.36 -11.43
N GLN A 170 -1.68 23.86 -10.23
CA GLN A 170 -2.99 23.99 -9.55
C GLN A 170 -2.81 24.54 -8.13
N THR A 171 -3.68 25.47 -7.73
CA THR A 171 -3.71 26.00 -6.36
C THR A 171 -4.25 24.93 -5.42
N MET A 172 -3.49 24.55 -4.39
CA MET A 172 -4.00 23.61 -3.38
C MET A 172 -5.27 24.14 -2.72
N GLU A 173 -6.31 23.32 -2.64
CA GLU A 173 -7.46 23.63 -1.80
C GLU A 173 -7.09 23.56 -0.31
N LYS A 174 -7.84 24.30 0.50
CA LYS A 174 -7.54 24.53 1.92
C LYS A 174 -7.65 23.20 2.69
N TRP A 175 -6.56 22.77 3.33
CA TRP A 175 -6.48 21.54 4.15
C TRP A 175 -6.65 20.21 3.41
N THR A 176 -6.62 20.21 2.08
CA THR A 176 -6.63 18.98 1.28
C THR A 176 -5.21 18.64 0.84
N ILE A 177 -4.66 17.63 1.48
CA ILE A 177 -3.32 17.11 1.19
C ILE A 177 -3.49 15.82 0.38
N ASP A 178 -2.56 15.53 -0.53
CA ASP A 178 -2.59 14.36 -1.43
C ASP A 178 -3.66 14.37 -2.53
N VAL A 179 -4.15 15.55 -2.94
CA VAL A 179 -5.05 15.66 -4.09
C VAL A 179 -4.25 16.02 -5.33
N GLY A 180 -4.20 15.11 -6.29
CA GLY A 180 -3.52 15.29 -7.57
C GLY A 180 -3.21 13.96 -8.25
N TRP A 181 -3.13 13.99 -9.58
CA TRP A 181 -2.84 12.81 -10.40
C TRP A 181 -1.56 12.08 -9.98
N ALA A 182 -0.52 12.82 -9.58
CA ALA A 182 0.71 12.23 -9.09
C ALA A 182 0.51 11.41 -7.81
N SER A 183 -0.25 11.92 -6.83
CA SER A 183 -0.55 11.18 -5.60
C SER A 183 -1.38 9.93 -5.89
N THR A 184 -2.40 10.04 -6.76
CA THR A 184 -3.17 8.89 -7.25
C THR A 184 -2.27 7.81 -7.84
N TRP A 185 -1.38 8.17 -8.78
CA TRP A 185 -0.49 7.20 -9.43
C TRP A 185 0.54 6.58 -8.47
N VAL A 186 1.09 7.35 -7.54
CA VAL A 186 2.00 6.80 -6.50
C VAL A 186 1.28 5.75 -5.65
N ARG A 187 0.01 6.01 -5.27
CA ARG A 187 -0.81 5.07 -4.49
C ARG A 187 -1.17 3.81 -5.29
N VAL A 188 -1.54 3.95 -6.57
CA VAL A 188 -1.81 2.81 -7.47
C VAL A 188 -0.54 1.98 -7.71
N ALA A 189 0.60 2.62 -7.94
CA ALA A 189 1.86 1.90 -8.12
C ALA A 189 2.27 1.13 -6.85
N ASN A 190 2.06 1.73 -5.67
CA ASN A 190 2.29 1.06 -4.39
C ASN A 190 1.38 -0.16 -4.19
N GLU A 191 0.11 -0.05 -4.60
CA GLU A 191 -0.83 -1.18 -4.59
C GLU A 191 -0.33 -2.33 -5.46
N TRP A 192 0.07 -2.05 -6.70
CA TRP A 192 0.57 -3.07 -7.63
C TRP A 192 1.86 -3.71 -7.12
N LEU A 193 2.79 -2.91 -6.58
CA LEU A 193 4.02 -3.41 -5.99
C LEU A 193 3.74 -4.32 -4.80
N ALA A 194 2.83 -3.93 -3.91
CA ALA A 194 2.44 -4.75 -2.76
C ALA A 194 1.85 -6.10 -3.19
N ALA A 195 0.99 -6.11 -4.21
CA ALA A 195 0.41 -7.35 -4.74
C ALA A 195 1.48 -8.24 -5.39
N ILE A 196 2.39 -7.67 -6.18
CA ILE A 196 3.50 -8.40 -6.82
C ILE A 196 4.41 -9.02 -5.76
N VAL A 197 4.82 -8.25 -4.75
CA VAL A 197 5.68 -8.73 -3.65
C VAL A 197 4.98 -9.86 -2.89
N TYR A 198 3.68 -9.72 -2.59
CA TYR A 198 2.92 -10.77 -1.93
C TYR A 198 2.89 -12.07 -2.75
N ILE A 199 2.56 -11.98 -4.03
CA ILE A 199 2.52 -13.14 -4.93
C ILE A 199 3.91 -13.79 -5.01
N TRP A 200 4.96 -12.99 -5.14
CA TRP A 200 6.34 -13.47 -5.17
C TRP A 200 6.72 -14.20 -3.88
N MET A 201 6.39 -13.65 -2.72
CA MET A 201 6.67 -14.27 -1.42
C MET A 201 5.99 -15.63 -1.25
N MET A 202 4.85 -15.84 -1.91
CA MET A 202 4.15 -17.13 -1.90
C MET A 202 4.74 -18.13 -2.91
N ILE A 203 5.16 -17.66 -4.09
CA ILE A 203 5.68 -18.52 -5.18
C ILE A 203 7.15 -18.91 -4.97
N ALA A 204 8.00 -17.99 -4.52
CA ALA A 204 9.44 -18.20 -4.32
C ALA A 204 9.78 -19.47 -3.51
N PRO A 205 9.19 -19.74 -2.34
CA PRO A 205 9.48 -20.95 -1.58
C PRO A 205 9.02 -22.24 -2.28
N VAL A 206 7.99 -22.16 -3.14
CA VAL A 206 7.52 -23.31 -3.93
C VAL A 206 8.53 -23.66 -5.02
N ILE A 207 9.01 -22.66 -5.77
CA ILE A 207 10.03 -22.83 -6.81
C ILE A 207 11.32 -23.38 -6.22
N TRP A 208 11.75 -22.85 -5.06
CA TRP A 208 12.99 -23.30 -4.42
C TRP A 208 12.90 -24.77 -3.97
N ARG A 209 11.75 -25.21 -3.43
CA ARG A 209 11.53 -26.60 -3.06
C ARG A 209 11.47 -27.53 -4.28
N SER A 210 10.82 -27.15 -5.38
CA SER A 210 10.82 -27.96 -6.61
C SER A 210 12.22 -28.12 -7.18
N ARG A 211 13.06 -27.08 -7.07
CA ARG A 211 14.47 -27.15 -7.50
C ARG A 211 15.28 -28.16 -6.68
N GLN A 212 15.07 -28.24 -5.36
CA GLN A 212 15.78 -29.18 -4.50
C GLN A 212 15.38 -30.64 -4.76
N VAL A 213 14.10 -30.92 -4.99
CA VAL A 213 13.60 -32.28 -5.29
C VAL A 213 14.09 -32.79 -6.66
N GLY A 214 14.28 -31.91 -7.63
CA GLY A 214 14.86 -32.29 -8.93
C GLY A 214 16.37 -32.57 -8.91
N SER A 215 17.08 -32.14 -7.87
CA SER A 215 18.54 -32.27 -7.76
C SER A 215 19.01 -33.43 -6.87
N SER A 216 18.11 -34.17 -6.22
CA SER A 216 18.47 -35.39 -5.48
C SER A 216 18.82 -36.52 -6.47
N PRO A 217 20.07 -37.00 -6.50
CA PRO A 217 20.44 -38.13 -7.35
C PRO A 217 19.83 -39.41 -6.77
N THR A 218 19.11 -40.16 -7.61
CA THR A 218 18.75 -41.56 -7.39
C THR A 218 19.97 -42.47 -7.47
#